data_AF-A0A392NSG0-F1
#
_entry.id   AF-A0A392NSG0-F1
#
_cell.length_a   1.000
_cell.length_b   1.000
_cell.length_c   1.000
_cell.angle_alpha   90.00
_cell.angle_beta   90.00
_cell.angle_gamma   90.00
#
_symmetry.space_group_name_H-M   'P 1'
#
loop_
_entity.id
_entity.type
_entity.pdbx_description
1 polymer ?
#
loop_
_entity_poly.entity_id
_entity_poly.type
_entity_poly.pdbx_seq_one_letter_code
_entity_poly.pdbx_strand_id
1 'polypeptide(L)'
;MEYHMFEKNTFCNGAAFVARDEGVEEDDGWIITFVHNEDTNTSQVHIIDTKNFCGGTVAKIEMPCRVPYGFHGAFMPISFQDQ
;
A
#
# COMPACT_ATOMS: atom_id res chain seq x y z
N MET A 1 14.94 -3.78 12.36
CA MET A 1 14.09 -4.18 11.21
C MET A 1 12.65 -4.02 11.68
N GLU A 2 11.83 -3.34 10.89
CA GLU A 2 10.43 -3.05 11.20
C GLU A 2 9.51 -3.90 10.33
N TYR A 3 8.32 -4.21 10.83
CA TYR A 3 7.37 -5.07 10.14
C TYR A 3 5.95 -4.52 10.27
N HIS A 4 5.25 -4.43 9.15
CA HIS A 4 3.81 -4.25 9.12
C HIS A 4 3.15 -5.62 8.98
N MET A 5 2.59 -6.13 10.06
CA MET A 5 1.99 -7.47 10.08
C MET A 5 0.55 -7.40 9.59
N PHE A 6 0.21 -8.18 8.57
CA PHE A 6 -1.17 -8.40 8.19
C PHE A 6 -1.87 -9.34 9.18
N GLU A 7 -3.21 -9.33 9.13
CA GLU A 7 -4.03 -10.31 9.81
C GLU A 7 -3.71 -11.74 9.33
N LYS A 8 -4.15 -12.74 10.08
CA LYS A 8 -3.98 -14.14 9.67
C LYS A 8 -4.61 -14.38 8.29
N ASN A 9 -4.00 -15.27 7.49
CA ASN A 9 -4.47 -15.65 6.15
C ASN A 9 -4.67 -14.45 5.21
N THR A 10 -3.87 -13.40 5.42
CA THR A 10 -3.93 -12.18 4.63
C THR A 10 -2.56 -11.92 4.01
N PHE A 11 -2.52 -11.79 2.69
CA PHE A 11 -1.28 -11.73 1.91
C PHE A 11 -1.30 -10.53 0.96
N CYS A 12 -0.15 -9.88 0.81
CA CYS A 12 -0.01 -8.76 -0.12
C CYS A 12 0.64 -9.18 -1.44
N ASN A 13 0.42 -8.35 -2.45
CA ASN A 13 1.16 -8.38 -3.70
C ASN A 13 2.50 -7.61 -3.55
N GLY A 14 3.22 -7.37 -4.65
CA GLY A 14 4.29 -6.39 -4.68
C GLY A 14 3.83 -5.03 -4.15
N ALA A 15 4.71 -4.35 -3.42
CA ALA A 15 4.46 -3.05 -2.82
C ALA A 15 5.20 -1.94 -3.59
N ALA A 16 4.61 -0.75 -3.63
CA ALA A 16 5.23 0.44 -4.23
C ALA A 16 5.36 1.53 -3.17
N PHE A 17 6.49 2.25 -3.22
CA PHE A 17 6.68 3.47 -2.44
C PHE A 17 6.04 4.66 -3.14
N VAL A 18 5.41 5.53 -2.37
CA VAL A 18 4.82 6.80 -2.79
C VAL A 18 5.45 7.89 -1.94
N ALA A 19 6.28 8.73 -2.58
CA ALA A 19 6.90 9.86 -1.91
C ALA A 19 5.83 10.86 -1.45
N ARG A 20 6.03 11.42 -0.25
CA ARG A 20 5.30 12.58 0.23
C ARG A 20 5.68 13.79 -0.61
N ASP A 21 4.70 14.63 -0.91
CA ASP A 21 4.98 15.94 -1.50
C ASP A 21 5.86 16.75 -0.55
N GLU A 22 6.91 17.37 -1.09
CA GLU A 22 7.96 18.05 -0.30
C GLU A 22 8.69 17.17 0.72
N GLY A 23 8.65 15.84 0.58
CA GLY A 23 9.43 14.91 1.41
C GLY A 23 10.93 15.22 1.36
N VAL A 24 11.60 15.16 2.51
CA VAL A 24 13.02 15.53 2.65
C VAL A 24 13.89 14.30 2.83
N GLU A 25 13.42 13.32 3.61
CA GLU A 25 14.09 12.07 3.88
C GLU A 25 13.70 10.99 2.85
N GLU A 26 14.57 9.99 2.66
CA GLU A 26 14.39 8.91 1.67
C GLU A 26 13.04 8.17 1.85
N ASP A 27 12.63 7.98 3.10
CA ASP A 27 11.44 7.26 3.53
C ASP A 27 10.30 8.21 3.94
N ASP A 28 10.30 9.47 3.51
CA ASP A 28 9.16 10.36 3.72
C ASP A 28 8.04 10.04 2.74
N GLY A 29 7.10 9.18 3.14
CA GLY A 29 6.02 8.79 2.26
C GLY A 29 5.15 7.67 2.78
N TRP A 30 4.70 6.83 1.84
CA TRP A 30 3.83 5.70 2.12
C TRP A 30 4.24 4.49 1.31
N ILE A 31 3.93 3.32 1.86
CA ILE A 31 3.87 2.08 1.10
C ILE A 31 2.42 1.82 0.70
N ILE A 32 2.20 1.51 -0.57
CA ILE A 32 0.91 1.05 -1.08
C ILE A 32 1.02 -0.39 -1.60
N THR A 33 0.02 -1.22 -1.30
CA THR A 33 -0.04 -2.59 -1.81
C THR A 33 -1.47 -3.12 -1.84
N PHE A 34 -1.75 -4.04 -2.76
CA PHE A 34 -2.96 -4.85 -2.72
C PHE A 34 -2.81 -5.94 -1.67
N VAL A 35 -3.85 -6.13 -0.87
CA VAL A 35 -3.93 -7.12 0.20
C VAL A 35 -5.15 -7.99 -0.03
N HIS A 36 -4.97 -9.31 0.02
CA HIS A 36 -6.01 -10.30 -0.14
C HIS A 36 -6.18 -11.10 1.15
N ASN A 37 -7.39 -11.14 1.68
CA ASN A 37 -7.75 -12.00 2.80
C ASN A 37 -8.37 -13.30 2.24
N GLU A 38 -7.70 -14.43 2.45
CA GLU A 38 -8.12 -15.72 1.91
C GLU A 38 -9.35 -16.30 2.64
N ASP A 39 -9.57 -15.92 3.91
CA ASP A 39 -10.73 -16.39 4.68
C ASP A 39 -12.05 -15.81 4.13
N THR A 40 -12.02 -14.55 3.69
CA THR A 40 -13.20 -13.81 3.17
C THR A 40 -13.24 -13.71 1.65
N ASN A 41 -12.14 -14.08 0.98
CA ASN A 41 -11.93 -13.91 -0.45
C ASN A 41 -12.07 -12.45 -0.94
N THR A 42 -11.80 -11.47 -0.07
CA THR A 42 -11.88 -10.03 -0.39
C THR A 42 -10.49 -9.44 -0.63
N SER A 43 -10.44 -8.30 -1.32
CA SER A 43 -9.20 -7.56 -1.56
C SER A 43 -9.34 -6.11 -1.14
N GLN A 44 -8.25 -5.54 -0.65
CA GLN A 44 -8.13 -4.14 -0.25
C GLN A 44 -6.84 -3.55 -0.83
N VAL A 45 -6.78 -2.22 -0.92
CA VAL A 45 -5.50 -1.49 -1.00
C VAL A 45 -5.18 -0.96 0.39
N HIS A 46 -3.98 -1.27 0.89
CA HIS A 46 -3.48 -0.73 2.16
C HIS A 46 -2.52 0.42 1.86
N ILE A 47 -2.66 1.51 2.62
CA ILE A 47 -1.74 2.65 2.63
C ILE A 47 -1.08 2.67 4.01
N ILE A 48 0.23 2.51 4.06
CA ILE A 48 1.02 2.37 5.28
C ILE A 48 1.99 3.54 5.36
N ASP A 49 2.03 4.22 6.50
CA ASP A 49 3.00 5.28 6.77
C ASP A 49 4.38 4.67 7.04
N THR A 50 5.38 5.06 6.26
CA THR A 50 6.76 4.57 6.42
C THR A 50 7.39 5.04 7.72
N LYS A 51 7.00 6.21 8.26
CA LYS A 51 7.48 6.73 9.55
C LYS A 51 6.80 6.07 10.75
N ASN A 52 5.75 5.29 10.52
CA ASN A 52 5.05 4.52 11.54
C ASN A 52 4.74 3.11 11.03
N PHE A 53 5.76 2.42 10.52
CA PHE A 53 5.58 1.18 9.76
C PHE A 53 4.97 0.04 10.59
N CYS A 54 5.35 -0.07 11.86
CA CYS A 54 4.78 -1.05 12.80
C CYS A 54 3.38 -0.67 13.31
N GLY A 55 2.90 0.54 12.98
CA GLY A 55 1.59 1.04 13.35
C GLY A 55 0.46 0.48 12.48
N GLY A 56 -0.74 1.01 12.70
CA GLY A 56 -1.89 0.70 11.85
C GLY A 56 -1.77 1.32 10.45
N THR A 57 -2.49 0.75 9.49
CA THR A 57 -2.65 1.35 8.15
C THR A 57 -3.28 2.74 8.25
N VAL A 58 -2.76 3.70 7.48
CA VAL A 58 -3.38 5.03 7.32
C VAL A 58 -4.76 4.91 6.69
N ALA A 59 -4.89 4.04 5.68
CA ALA A 59 -6.15 3.73 5.04
C ALA A 59 -6.18 2.29 4.53
N LYS A 60 -7.39 1.71 4.54
CA LYS A 60 -7.73 0.47 3.83
C LYS A 60 -8.87 0.78 2.88
N ILE A 61 -8.65 0.58 1.58
CA ILE A 61 -9.66 0.83 0.53
C ILE A 61 -10.19 -0.52 0.06
N GLU A 62 -11.48 -0.78 0.21
CA GLU A 62 -12.10 -2.04 -0.23
C GLU A 62 -12.23 -2.09 -1.75
N MET A 63 -11.83 -3.22 -2.34
CA MET A 63 -12.01 -3.46 -3.76
C MET A 63 -13.39 -4.08 -4.01
N PRO A 64 -14.09 -3.70 -5.10
CA PRO A 64 -15.40 -4.25 -5.43
C PRO A 64 -15.35 -5.73 -5.85
N CYS A 65 -14.15 -6.26 -6.12
CA CYS A 65 -13.91 -7.65 -6.45
C CYS A 65 -12.51 -8.09 -6.02
N ARG A 66 -12.30 -9.40 -5.98
CA ARG A 66 -10.98 -10.00 -5.71
C ARG A 66 -9.95 -9.53 -6.74
N VAL A 67 -8.83 -9.01 -6.26
CA VAL A 67 -7.63 -8.76 -7.05
C VAL A 67 -6.73 -10.01 -7.00
N PRO A 68 -6.41 -10.66 -8.13
CA PRO A 68 -5.54 -11.83 -8.14
C PRO A 68 -4.09 -11.52 -7.70
N TYR A 69 -3.40 -12.54 -7.21
CA TYR A 69 -1.96 -12.46 -6.95
C TYR A 69 -1.21 -12.10 -8.24
N GLY A 70 -0.46 -11.00 -8.18
CA GLY A 70 0.39 -10.51 -9.25
C GLY A 70 1.86 -10.55 -8.85
N PHE A 71 2.67 -9.75 -9.55
CA PHE A 71 4.12 -9.68 -9.30
C PHE A 71 4.55 -8.26 -8.94
N HIS A 72 4.79 -7.43 -9.95
CA HIS A 72 5.31 -6.08 -9.80
C HIS A 72 4.26 -5.04 -10.17
N GLY A 73 4.36 -3.89 -9.52
CA GLY A 73 3.61 -2.69 -9.83
C GLY A 73 4.48 -1.47 -9.59
N ALA A 74 4.08 -0.33 -10.14
CA ALA A 74 4.75 0.94 -9.94
C ALA A 74 3.72 2.03 -9.68
N PHE A 75 4.07 3.01 -8.85
CA PHE A 75 3.30 4.24 -8.69
C PHE A 75 3.84 5.29 -9.66
N MET A 76 2.93 5.99 -10.34
CA MET A 76 3.27 7.10 -11.22
C MET A 76 2.52 8.34 -10.74
N PRO A 77 3.21 9.39 -10.26
CA PRO A 77 2.55 10.63 -9.92
C PRO A 77 1.97 11.24 -11.19
N ILE A 78 0.75 11.76 -11.10
CA ILE A 78 0.15 12.53 -12.17
C ILE A 78 0.58 13.98 -11.97
N SER A 79 1.36 14.53 -12.90
CA SER A 79 1.61 15.97 -12.96
C SER A 79 0.44 16.63 -13.69
N PHE A 80 -0.31 17.48 -12.98
CA PHE A 80 -1.18 18.42 -13.64
C PHE A 80 -0.31 19.58 -14.10
N GLN A 81 -0.13 19.73 -15.41
CA GLN A 81 0.32 21.01 -15.95
C GLN A 81 -0.89 21.92 -15.94
N ASP A 82 -0.83 22.98 -15.15
CA ASP A 82 -1.79 24.08 -15.28
C ASP A 82 -1.66 24.61 -16.72
N GLN A 83 -2.72 24.42 -17.51
CA GLN A 83 -2.82 24.95 -18.87
C GLN A 83 -3.24 26.42 -18.84
#